data_AF-A0A7X8LWI3-F1
#
_entry.id   AF-A0A7X8LWI3-F1
#
_cell.length_a   1.000
_cell.length_b   1.000
_cell.length_c   1.000
_cell.angle_alpha   90.00
_cell.angle_beta   90.00
_cell.angle_gamma   90.00
#
_symmetry.space_group_name_H-M   'P 1'
#
loop_
_entity.id
_entity.type
_entity.pdbx_description
1 polymer ?
#
loop_
_entity_poly.entity_id
_entity_poly.type
_entity_poly.pdbx_seq_one_letter_code
_entity_poly.pdbx_strand_id
1 'polypeptide(L)'
;MNQTVRVLVMAAISYIAYLAIVRIAMGSQYKSKSFQINIIGILAVFGGFILKQYKGTINPPIIYYILIILLIIFIPPLSLKMKSDQTLKYCAFVIVGILVLHLIFSLFLGWGDIMPFFPIRSIWGQV
;
A
#
# COMPACT_ATOMS: atom_id res chain seq x y z
N MET A 1 -8.52 17.77 -10.18
CA MET A 1 -8.19 17.73 -8.74
C MET A 1 -6.74 18.16 -8.55
N ASN A 2 -6.41 18.98 -7.54
CA ASN A 2 -5.02 19.36 -7.25
C ASN A 2 -4.19 18.09 -6.94
N GLN A 3 -2.95 18.02 -7.42
CA GLN A 3 -2.05 16.88 -7.23
C GLN A 3 -1.87 16.49 -5.76
N THR A 4 -1.79 17.47 -4.86
CA THR A 4 -1.68 17.22 -3.41
C THR A 4 -2.92 16.52 -2.88
N VAL A 5 -4.11 17.01 -3.26
CA VAL A 5 -5.39 16.41 -2.86
C VAL A 5 -5.52 14.99 -3.42
N ARG A 6 -5.06 14.77 -4.66
CA ARG A 6 -5.03 13.43 -5.26
C ARG A 6 -4.22 12.44 -4.43
N VAL A 7 -2.99 12.81 -4.05
CA VAL A 7 -2.11 11.97 -3.22
C VAL A 7 -2.71 11.70 -1.85
N LEU A 8 -3.31 12.71 -1.21
CA LEU A 8 -3.97 12.53 0.09
C LEU A 8 -5.14 11.54 0.02
N VAL A 9 -5.95 11.61 -1.03
CA VAL A 9 -7.05 10.66 -1.27
C VAL A 9 -6.51 9.25 -1.48
N MET A 10 -5.47 9.08 -2.30
CA MET A 10 -4.85 7.76 -2.51
C MET A 10 -4.23 7.20 -1.24
N ALA A 11 -3.60 8.04 -0.41
CA ALA A 11 -3.06 7.63 0.88
C ALA A 11 -4.16 7.18 1.83
N ALA A 12 -5.27 7.93 1.93
CA ALA A 12 -6.41 7.57 2.76
C ALA A 12 -7.04 6.23 2.33
N ILE A 13 -7.27 6.03 1.03
CA ILE A 13 -7.83 4.78 0.50
C ILE A 13 -6.86 3.61 0.72
N SER A 14 -5.57 3.81 0.47
CA SER A 14 -4.53 2.80 0.72
C SER A 14 -4.45 2.42 2.20
N TYR A 15 -4.62 3.39 3.10
CA TYR A 15 -4.64 3.15 4.54
C TYR A 15 -5.86 2.33 4.98
N ILE A 16 -7.04 2.65 4.46
CA ILE A 16 -8.25 1.84 4.72
C ILE A 16 -8.06 0.42 4.19
N ALA A 17 -7.51 0.25 2.99
CA ALA A 17 -7.22 -1.06 2.43
C ALA A 17 -6.22 -1.84 3.30
N TYR A 18 -5.14 -1.20 3.77
CA TYR A 18 -4.19 -1.80 4.71
C TYR A 18 -4.90 -2.28 5.99
N LEU A 19 -5.72 -1.44 6.61
CA LEU A 19 -6.46 -1.81 7.83
C LEU A 19 -7.39 -3.00 7.58
N ALA A 20 -8.07 -3.03 6.44
CA ALA A 20 -8.94 -4.15 6.05
C ALA A 20 -8.14 -5.46 5.88
N ILE A 21 -7.02 -5.41 5.16
CA ILE A 21 -6.13 -6.56 4.94
C ILE A 21 -5.62 -7.11 6.28
N VAL A 22 -5.10 -6.23 7.16
CA VAL A 22 -4.59 -6.66 8.47
C VAL A 22 -5.71 -7.19 9.36
N ARG A 23 -6.91 -6.60 9.31
CA ARG A 23 -8.07 -7.09 10.06
C ARG A 23 -8.46 -8.50 9.63
N ILE A 24 -8.47 -8.78 8.33
CA ILE A 24 -8.75 -10.12 7.79
C ILE A 24 -7.63 -11.10 8.20
N ALA A 25 -6.36 -10.69 8.09
CA ALA A 25 -5.23 -11.54 8.42
C ALA A 25 -5.17 -11.89 9.91
N MET A 26 -5.40 -10.92 10.80
CA MET A 26 -5.25 -11.07 12.25
C MET A 26 -6.51 -11.52 12.99
N GLY A 27 -7.70 -11.33 12.41
CA GLY A 27 -8.97 -11.73 13.02
C GLY A 27 -9.16 -11.13 14.42
N SER A 28 -9.34 -11.98 15.43
CA SER A 28 -9.58 -11.57 16.82
C SER A 28 -8.41 -10.80 17.44
N GLN A 29 -7.17 -11.04 16.98
CA GLN A 29 -5.97 -10.36 17.48
C GLN A 29 -5.86 -8.90 17.00
N TYR A 30 -6.70 -8.48 16.04
CA TYR A 30 -6.69 -7.11 15.51
C TYR A 30 -6.96 -6.08 16.61
N LYS A 31 -7.98 -6.31 17.45
CA LYS A 31 -8.39 -5.33 18.47
C LYS A 31 -7.30 -5.09 19.51
N SER A 32 -6.64 -6.16 19.97
CA SER A 32 -5.60 -6.07 21.00
C SER A 32 -4.31 -5.38 20.51
N LYS A 33 -4.08 -5.35 19.20
CA LYS A 33 -2.91 -4.70 18.57
C LYS A 33 -3.26 -3.45 17.77
N SER A 34 -4.48 -2.94 17.88
CA SER A 34 -5.02 -1.84 17.05
C SER A 34 -4.12 -0.61 17.01
N PHE A 35 -3.58 -0.18 18.17
CA PHE A 35 -2.64 0.94 18.24
C PHE A 35 -1.38 0.70 17.41
N GLN A 36 -0.76 -0.47 17.56
CA GLN A 36 0.46 -0.83 16.82
C GLN A 36 0.18 -0.95 15.31
N ILE A 37 -0.97 -1.52 14.94
CA ILE A 37 -1.43 -1.61 13.55
C ILE A 37 -1.57 -0.21 12.94
N ASN A 38 -2.13 0.76 13.67
CA ASN A 38 -2.27 2.12 13.16
C ASN A 38 -0.91 2.78 12.90
N ILE A 39 0.04 2.65 13.82
CA ILE A 39 1.41 3.18 13.64
C ILE A 39 2.07 2.56 12.41
N ILE A 40 2.02 1.23 12.30
CA ILE A 40 2.63 0.52 11.18
C ILE A 40 1.94 0.87 9.87
N GLY A 41 0.61 1.00 9.87
CA GLY A 41 -0.16 1.38 8.68
C GLY A 41 0.18 2.78 8.19
N ILE A 42 0.33 3.74 9.12
CA ILE A 42 0.77 5.10 8.77
C ILE A 42 2.16 5.04 8.15
N LEU A 43 3.10 4.37 8.82
CA LEU A 43 4.46 4.22 8.34
C LEU A 43 4.52 3.53 6.97
N ALA A 44 3.77 2.45 6.77
CA ALA A 44 3.76 1.68 5.54
C ALA A 44 3.17 2.47 4.36
N VAL A 45 2.02 3.11 4.57
CA VAL A 45 1.31 3.81 3.52
C VAL A 45 1.99 5.13 3.20
N PHE A 46 2.14 6.02 4.18
CA PHE A 46 2.77 7.33 3.95
C PHE A 46 4.25 7.17 3.59
N GLY A 47 4.97 6.25 4.23
CA GLY A 47 6.34 5.91 3.83
C GLY A 47 6.43 5.46 2.37
N GLY A 48 5.46 4.69 1.87
CA GLY A 48 5.40 4.29 0.46
C GLY A 48 5.25 5.48 -0.49
N PHE A 49 4.35 6.42 -0.16
CA PHE A 49 4.18 7.65 -0.94
C PHE A 49 5.41 8.57 -0.87
N ILE A 50 6.05 8.68 0.29
CA ILE A 50 7.30 9.44 0.46
C ILE A 50 8.41 8.81 -0.38
N LEU A 51 8.62 7.49 -0.29
CA LEU A 51 9.61 6.80 -1.10
C LEU A 51 9.38 6.99 -2.61
N LYS A 52 8.11 7.01 -3.05
CA LYS A 52 7.77 7.31 -4.44
C LYS A 52 8.27 8.70 -4.85
N GLN A 53 8.11 9.72 -4.00
CA GLN A 53 8.57 11.09 -4.26
C GLN A 53 10.09 11.15 -4.46
N TYR A 54 10.85 10.34 -3.71
CA TYR A 54 12.32 10.31 -3.75
C TYR A 54 12.90 9.23 -4.68
N LYS A 55 12.07 8.52 -5.46
CA LYS A 55 12.52 7.42 -6.33
C LYS A 55 13.69 7.81 -7.23
N GLY A 56 13.69 9.03 -7.77
CA GLY A 56 14.76 9.53 -8.65
C GLY A 56 16.08 9.87 -7.95
N THR A 57 16.07 9.99 -6.62
CA THR A 57 17.25 10.33 -5.79
C THR A 57 17.90 9.08 -5.20
N ILE A 58 17.16 7.97 -5.08
CA ILE A 58 17.64 6.72 -4.50
C ILE A 58 18.47 5.95 -5.53
N ASN A 59 19.78 5.91 -5.33
CA ASN A 59 20.73 5.16 -6.16
C ASN A 59 21.49 4.11 -5.33
N PRO A 60 21.67 2.87 -5.84
CA PRO A 60 21.09 2.33 -7.08
C PRO A 60 19.56 2.09 -7.00
N PRO A 61 18.84 2.04 -8.15
CA PRO A 61 17.38 1.90 -8.20
C PRO A 61 16.81 0.67 -7.48
N ILE A 62 17.62 -0.39 -7.32
CA ILE A 62 17.23 -1.60 -6.59
C ILE A 62 16.87 -1.31 -5.13
N ILE A 63 17.53 -0.31 -4.50
CA ILE A 63 17.28 0.07 -3.12
C ILE A 63 15.83 0.54 -2.93
N TYR A 64 15.29 1.30 -3.88
CA TYR A 64 13.89 1.74 -3.83
C TYR A 64 12.93 0.54 -3.71
N TYR A 65 13.13 -0.49 -4.54
CA TYR A 65 12.27 -1.68 -4.51
C TYR A 65 12.45 -2.48 -3.22
N ILE A 66 13.68 -2.61 -2.71
CA ILE A 66 13.96 -3.26 -1.43
C ILE A 66 13.23 -2.52 -0.30
N LEU A 67 13.29 -1.19 -0.26
CA LEU A 67 12.62 -0.38 0.76
C LEU A 67 11.10 -0.56 0.70
N ILE A 68 10.50 -0.56 -0.48
CA ILE A 68 9.05 -0.79 -0.63
C ILE A 68 8.65 -2.19 -0.16
N ILE A 69 9.42 -3.22 -0.53
CA ILE A 69 9.17 -4.60 -0.10
C ILE A 69 9.31 -4.72 1.42
N LEU A 70 10.37 -4.15 2.00
CA LEU A 70 10.56 -4.15 3.46
C LEU A 70 9.36 -3.48 4.14
N LEU A 71 8.97 -2.31 3.63
CA LEU A 71 7.92 -1.47 4.21
C LEU A 71 6.52 -2.12 4.17
N ILE A 72 6.17 -2.77 3.06
CA ILE A 72 4.82 -3.29 2.83
C ILE A 72 4.72 -4.78 3.19
N ILE A 73 5.74 -5.58 2.86
CA ILE A 73 5.69 -7.04 3.00
C ILE A 73 6.25 -7.51 4.35
N PHE A 74 7.36 -6.93 4.80
CA PHE A 74 8.07 -7.45 5.98
C PHE A 74 7.72 -6.72 7.28
N ILE A 75 7.65 -5.38 7.27
CA ILE A 75 7.40 -4.60 8.49
C ILE A 75 6.10 -5.03 9.19
N PRO A 76 4.94 -5.19 8.50
CA PRO A 76 3.70 -5.52 9.19
C PRO A 76 3.71 -6.91 9.85
N PRO A 77 4.10 -8.01 9.16
CA PRO A 77 4.17 -9.32 9.80
C PRO A 77 5.19 -9.39 10.94
N LEU A 78 6.39 -8.83 10.76
CA LEU A 78 7.45 -8.88 11.76
C LEU A 78 7.09 -8.07 13.01
N SER A 79 6.61 -6.84 12.83
CA SER A 79 6.28 -5.96 13.94
C SER A 79 5.08 -6.48 14.73
N LEU A 80 4.06 -7.01 14.05
CA LEU A 80 2.85 -7.52 14.69
C LEU A 80 3.02 -8.93 15.28
N LYS A 81 4.17 -9.58 15.01
CA LYS A 81 4.48 -10.97 15.39
C LYS A 81 3.42 -11.93 14.84
N MET A 82 3.10 -11.78 13.55
CA MET A 82 2.13 -12.63 12.88
C MET A 82 2.62 -14.08 12.81
N LYS A 83 1.70 -15.03 13.04
CA LYS A 83 1.95 -16.46 12.79
C LYS A 83 2.00 -16.73 11.29
N SER A 84 2.55 -17.89 10.90
CA SER A 84 2.69 -18.27 9.48
C SER A 84 1.37 -18.21 8.70
N ASP A 85 0.26 -18.67 9.29
CA ASP A 85 -1.06 -18.62 8.65
C ASP A 85 -1.57 -17.18 8.45
N GLN A 86 -1.30 -16.29 9.41
CA GLN A 86 -1.65 -14.87 9.34
C GLN A 86 -0.78 -14.14 8.31
N THR A 87 0.52 -14.43 8.28
CA THR A 87 1.46 -13.88 7.31
C THR A 87 1.09 -14.31 5.88
N LEU A 88 0.73 -15.58 5.68
CA LEU A 88 0.33 -16.06 4.36
C LEU A 88 -0.97 -15.37 3.88
N LYS A 89 -1.96 -15.24 4.76
CA LYS A 89 -3.18 -14.48 4.48
C LYS A 89 -2.86 -13.02 4.15
N TYR A 90 -2.04 -12.37 4.97
CA TYR A 90 -1.60 -11.00 4.74
C TYR A 90 -0.97 -10.84 3.35
N CYS A 91 0.02 -11.67 3.01
CA CYS A 91 0.68 -11.62 1.71
C CYS A 91 -0.30 -11.83 0.54
N ALA A 92 -1.20 -12.82 0.64
CA ALA A 92 -2.21 -13.06 -0.39
C ALA A 92 -3.14 -11.86 -0.58
N PHE A 93 -3.64 -11.28 0.50
CA PHE A 93 -4.51 -10.11 0.46
C PHE A 93 -3.78 -8.82 0.07
N VAL A 94 -2.48 -8.70 0.32
CA VAL A 94 -1.66 -7.59 -0.20
C VAL A 94 -1.57 -7.68 -1.72
N ILE A 95 -1.30 -8.85 -2.29
CA ILE A 95 -1.24 -9.01 -3.76
C ILE A 95 -2.57 -8.61 -4.39
N VAL A 96 -3.69 -9.13 -3.86
CA VAL A 96 -5.04 -8.76 -4.33
C VAL A 96 -5.30 -7.27 -4.11
N GLY A 97 -4.93 -6.74 -2.95
CA GLY A 97 -5.11 -5.33 -2.60
C GLY A 97 -4.37 -4.39 -3.54
N ILE A 98 -3.13 -4.70 -3.93
CA ILE A 98 -2.37 -3.90 -4.90
C ILE A 98 -3.10 -3.88 -6.25
N LEU A 99 -3.60 -5.01 -6.73
CA LEU A 99 -4.36 -5.08 -7.99
C LEU A 99 -5.64 -4.24 -7.93
N VAL A 100 -6.41 -4.37 -6.85
CA VAL A 100 -7.66 -3.62 -6.64
C VAL A 100 -7.38 -2.11 -6.51
N LEU A 101 -6.38 -1.72 -5.71
CA LEU A 101 -5.98 -0.32 -5.57
C LEU A 101 -5.47 0.25 -6.89
N HIS A 102 -4.69 -0.51 -7.65
CA HIS A 102 -4.26 -0.07 -8.97
C HIS A 102 -5.47 0.18 -9.88
N LEU A 103 -6.42 -0.74 -9.96
CA LEU A 103 -7.64 -0.57 -10.76
C LEU A 103 -8.44 0.67 -10.33
N ILE A 104 -8.68 0.85 -9.03
CA ILE A 104 -9.42 2.00 -8.49
C ILE A 104 -8.68 3.31 -8.79
N PHE A 105 -7.37 3.37 -8.53
CA PHE A 105 -6.60 4.59 -8.73
C PHE A 105 -6.42 4.93 -10.22
N SER A 106 -6.22 3.93 -11.08
CA SER A 106 -6.15 4.14 -12.52
C SER A 106 -7.47 4.67 -13.07
N LEU A 107 -8.60 4.03 -12.73
CA LEU A 107 -9.93 4.41 -13.22
C LEU A 107 -10.37 5.79 -12.72
N PHE A 108 -10.28 6.03 -11.41
CA PHE A 108 -10.89 7.21 -10.80
C PHE A 108 -9.92 8.39 -10.66
N LEU A 109 -8.61 8.14 -10.58
CA LEU A 109 -7.60 9.15 -10.25
C LEU A 109 -6.55 9.33 -11.34
N GLY A 110 -6.61 8.56 -12.43
CA GLY A 110 -5.65 8.62 -13.55
C GLY A 110 -4.22 8.29 -13.11
N TRP A 111 -4.07 7.29 -12.23
CA TRP A 111 -2.77 6.87 -11.71
C TRP A 111 -2.17 5.74 -12.55
N GLY A 112 -1.04 5.96 -13.24
CA GLY A 112 -0.41 4.96 -14.11
C GLY A 112 0.89 4.33 -13.60
N ASP A 113 1.44 4.78 -12.47
CA ASP A 113 2.88 4.62 -12.20
C ASP A 113 3.32 3.30 -11.54
N ILE A 114 2.39 2.51 -10.98
CA ILE A 114 2.77 1.36 -10.12
C ILE A 114 2.71 0.01 -10.86
N MET A 115 1.83 -0.15 -11.86
CA MET A 115 1.74 -1.38 -12.65
C MET A 115 1.71 -1.05 -14.14
N PRO A 116 2.83 -1.19 -14.87
CA PRO A 116 2.91 -0.90 -16.30
C PRO A 116 2.20 -1.95 -17.17
N PHE A 117 1.61 -3.00 -16.59
CA PHE A 117 1.10 -4.15 -17.33
C PHE A 117 -0.28 -3.95 -17.95
N PHE A 118 -1.11 -3.05 -17.41
CA PHE A 118 -2.46 -2.75 -17.92
C PHE A 118 -2.74 -1.24 -17.86
N PRO A 119 -2.49 -0.48 -18.94
CA PRO A 119 -2.86 0.93 -18.98
C PRO A 119 -4.39 1.04 -19.00
N ILE A 120 -4.98 1.31 -17.83
CA ILE A 120 -6.41 1.56 -17.69
C ILE A 120 -6.66 3.06 -17.90
N ARG A 121 -7.49 3.40 -18.87
CA ARG A 121 -7.88 4.80 -19.12
C ARG A 121 -8.77 5.29 -18.00
N SER A 122 -8.47 6.50 -17.51
CA SER A 122 -9.31 7.21 -16.56
C SER A 122 -10.69 7.49 -17.16
N ILE A 123 -11.75 7.31 -16.37
CA ILE A 123 -13.13 7.65 -16.78
C ILE A 123 -13.34 9.16 -16.97
N TRP A 124 -12.41 9.97 -16.47
CA TRP A 124 -12.43 11.43 -16.60
C TRP A 124 -11.72 11.93 -17.87
N GLY A 125 -11.27 11.02 -18.75
CA GLY A 125 -10.82 11.37 -20.10
C GLY A 125 -9.45 12.04 -20.21
N GLN A 126 -8.56 11.91 -19.21
CA GLN A 126 -7.19 12.45 -19.32
C GLN A 126 -6.13 11.34 -19.30
N VAL A 127 -5.19 11.50 -20.24
CA VAL A 127 -4.00 10.69 -20.57
C VAL A 127 -2.95 10.82 -19.49
#